data_AF-A0A970K248-F1
#
_entry.id   AF-A0A970K248-F1
#
_cell.length_a   1.000
_cell.length_b   1.000
_cell.length_c   1.000
_cell.angle_alpha   90.00
_cell.angle_beta   90.00
_cell.angle_gamma   90.00
#
_symmetry.space_group_name_H-M   'P 1'
#
loop_
_entity.id
_entity.type
_entity.pdbx_description
1 polymer ?
#
loop_
_entity_poly.entity_id
_entity_poly.type
_entity_poly.pdbx_seq_one_letter_code
_entity_poly.pdbx_strand_id
1 'polypeptide(L)'
;MKRPLAYITASWGVDPTENTEIAAKYSRKVFDAGYNPICPILMLSPFIDDGIPQEHKDRQDIELDYIRRSNVLVVCGSRIDAA
;
A
#
# COMPACT_ATOMS: atom_id res chain seq x y z
N MET A 1 -18.32 0.82 -16.33
CA MET A 1 -17.05 0.07 -16.24
C MET A 1 -16.61 0.03 -14.78
N LYS A 2 -16.23 -1.14 -14.25
CA LYS A 2 -15.59 -1.22 -12.92
C LYS A 2 -14.18 -0.61 -13.04
N ARG A 3 -13.78 0.24 -12.09
CA ARG A 3 -12.40 0.74 -12.02
C ARG A 3 -11.47 -0.42 -11.64
N PRO A 4 -10.34 -0.63 -12.34
CA PRO A 4 -9.37 -1.66 -11.98
C PRO A 4 -8.75 -1.38 -10.61
N LEU A 5 -8.43 -2.43 -9.87
CA LEU A 5 -7.76 -2.34 -8.57
C LEU A 5 -6.28 -1.99 -8.78
N ALA A 6 -5.78 -1.03 -8.01
CA ALA A 6 -4.38 -0.66 -8.00
C ALA A 6 -3.80 -0.80 -6.59
N TYR A 7 -2.85 -1.71 -6.42
CA TYR A 7 -2.12 -1.90 -5.17
C TYR A 7 -1.02 -0.85 -5.08
N ILE A 8 -0.97 -0.11 -3.98
CA ILE A 8 -0.03 0.99 -3.75
C ILE A 8 0.96 0.57 -2.66
N THR A 9 2.24 0.66 -2.99
CA THR A 9 3.34 0.48 -2.05
C THR A 9 4.41 1.55 -2.24
N ALA A 10 5.17 1.80 -1.18
CA ALA A 10 6.27 2.74 -1.16
C ALA A 10 7.35 2.24 -0.19
N SER A 11 8.52 2.87 -0.21
CA SER A 11 9.45 2.75 0.92
C SER A 11 8.84 3.52 2.10
N TRP A 12 8.16 2.80 2.98
CA TRP A 12 7.54 3.36 4.18
C TRP A 12 8.62 3.68 5.22
N GLY A 13 8.51 4.84 5.85
CA GLY A 13 9.40 5.28 6.92
C GLY A 13 9.04 4.67 8.27
N VAL A 14 9.68 5.16 9.32
CA VAL A 14 9.42 4.74 10.72
C VAL A 14 8.25 5.46 11.37
N ASP A 15 7.85 6.65 10.86
CA ASP A 15 6.75 7.43 11.42
C ASP A 15 5.40 6.97 10.81
N PRO A 16 4.50 6.36 11.61
CA PRO A 16 3.20 5.91 11.13
C PRO A 16 2.32 7.06 10.64
N THR A 17 2.45 8.25 11.22
CA THR A 17 1.65 9.43 10.86
C THR A 17 2.07 9.93 9.48
N GLU A 18 3.37 10.10 9.26
CA GLU A 18 3.91 10.51 7.97
C GLU A 18 3.56 9.49 6.87
N ASN A 19 3.71 8.21 7.17
CA ASN A 19 3.32 7.12 6.27
C ASN A 19 1.84 7.19 5.88
N THR A 20 0.96 7.45 6.85
CA THR A 20 -0.49 7.57 6.63
C THR A 20 -0.81 8.75 5.72
N GLU A 21 -0.21 9.92 5.96
CA GLU A 21 -0.43 11.10 5.12
C GLU A 21 0.07 10.90 3.69
N ILE A 22 1.25 10.30 3.53
CA ILE A 22 1.84 10.01 2.22
C ILE A 22 1.00 8.96 1.47
N ALA A 23 0.58 7.89 2.14
CA ALA A 23 -0.29 6.86 1.57
C ALA A 23 -1.63 7.43 1.09
N ALA A 24 -2.23 8.36 1.86
CA ALA A 24 -3.44 9.05 1.46
C ALA A 24 -3.22 9.92 0.20
N LYS A 25 -2.09 10.65 0.13
CA LYS A 25 -1.72 11.45 -1.06
C LYS A 25 -1.54 10.58 -2.29
N TYR A 26 -0.86 9.43 -2.18
CA TYR A 26 -0.71 8.49 -3.30
C TYR A 26 -2.04 7.86 -3.71
N SER A 27 -2.85 7.45 -2.75
CA SER A 27 -4.18 6.89 -3.01
C SER A 27 -5.07 7.89 -3.76
N ARG A 28 -4.99 9.18 -3.43
CA ARG A 28 -5.72 10.22 -4.15
C ARG A 28 -5.27 10.35 -5.60
N LYS A 29 -3.95 10.36 -5.87
CA LYS A 29 -3.42 10.42 -7.24
C LYS A 29 -3.86 9.21 -8.10
N VAL A 30 -3.83 8.01 -7.52
CA VAL A 30 -4.26 6.77 -8.19
C VAL A 30 -5.77 6.79 -8.45
N PHE A 31 -6.56 7.32 -7.52
CA PHE A 31 -7.99 7.52 -7.71
C PHE A 31 -8.30 8.51 -8.84
N ASP A 32 -7.60 9.65 -8.87
CA ASP A 32 -7.77 10.67 -9.91
C ASP A 32 -7.34 10.13 -11.29
N ALA A 33 -6.41 9.17 -11.34
CA ALA A 33 -6.02 8.42 -12.54
C ALA A 33 -7.05 7.36 -13.00
N GLY A 34 -8.18 7.19 -12.29
CA GLY A 34 -9.27 6.29 -12.68
C GLY A 34 -9.19 4.88 -12.13
N TYR A 35 -8.27 4.60 -11.22
CA TYR A 35 -8.14 3.31 -10.55
C TYR A 35 -8.88 3.30 -9.20
N ASN A 36 -9.10 2.10 -8.65
CA ASN A 36 -9.54 1.94 -7.27
C ASN A 36 -8.30 1.63 -6.39
N PRO A 37 -7.85 2.57 -5.54
CA PRO A 37 -6.62 2.42 -4.77
C PRO A 37 -6.79 1.43 -3.61
N ILE A 38 -5.83 0.53 -3.44
CA ILE A 38 -5.65 -0.32 -2.27
C ILE A 38 -4.27 0.02 -1.68
N CYS A 39 -4.23 0.52 -0.46
CA CYS A 39 -2.98 0.81 0.25
C CYS A 39 -2.97 0.04 1.57
N PRO A 40 -2.27 -1.11 1.66
CA PRO A 40 -2.35 -1.98 2.81
C PRO A 40 -1.92 -1.32 4.11
N ILE A 41 -0.97 -0.40 4.09
CA ILE A 41 -0.53 0.30 5.30
C ILE A 41 -1.67 1.10 5.96
N LEU A 42 -2.61 1.64 5.18
CA LEU A 42 -3.79 2.34 5.73
C LEU A 42 -4.81 1.37 6.30
N MET A 43 -4.83 0.14 5.81
CA MET A 43 -5.84 -0.87 6.18
C MET A 43 -5.37 -1.74 7.34
N LEU A 44 -4.10 -2.12 7.36
CA LEU A 44 -3.53 -3.15 8.24
C LEU A 44 -2.83 -2.58 9.47
N SER A 45 -2.08 -1.48 9.31
CA SER A 45 -1.33 -0.89 10.43
C SER A 45 -2.18 -0.47 11.64
N PRO A 46 -3.49 -0.17 11.55
CA PRO A 46 -4.29 0.11 12.73
C PRO A 46 -4.52 -1.08 13.69
N PHE A 47 -4.33 -2.32 13.23
CA PHE A 47 -4.66 -3.50 14.04
C PHE A 47 -3.65 -4.65 13.98
N ILE A 48 -2.70 -4.63 13.04
CA ILE A 48 -1.61 -5.60 12.95
C ILE A 48 -0.36 -5.03 13.62
N ASP A 49 0.19 -5.77 14.59
CA ASP A 49 1.46 -5.49 15.23
C ASP A 49 2.59 -6.31 14.60
N ASP A 50 3.43 -5.65 13.81
CA ASP A 50 4.60 -6.24 13.18
C ASP A 50 5.68 -6.71 14.19
N GLY A 51 5.57 -6.33 15.47
CA GLY A 51 6.41 -6.86 16.56
C GLY A 51 6.08 -8.29 16.96
N ILE A 52 4.88 -8.79 16.64
CA ILE A 52 4.46 -10.16 16.92
C ILE A 52 4.75 -11.02 15.68
N PRO A 53 5.59 -12.07 15.77
CA PRO A 53 6.01 -12.85 14.59
C PRO A 53 4.86 -13.47 13.79
N GLN A 54 3.78 -13.86 14.47
CA GLN A 54 2.60 -14.42 13.82
C GLN A 54 1.83 -13.34 13.04
N GLU A 55 1.57 -12.19 13.64
CA GLU A 55 0.85 -11.10 12.99
C GLU A 55 1.66 -10.50 11.83
N HIS A 56 2.98 -10.43 11.97
CA HIS A 56 3.86 -10.06 10.87
C HIS A 56 3.71 -11.00 9.66
N LYS A 57 3.59 -12.31 9.90
CA LYS A 57 3.33 -13.28 8.82
C LYS A 57 1.93 -13.10 8.23
N ASP A 58 0.93 -12.93 9.09
CA ASP A 58 -0.45 -12.71 8.65
C ASP A 58 -0.57 -11.45 7.78
N ARG A 59 0.18 -10.40 8.12
CA ARG A 59 0.33 -9.18 7.31
C ARG A 59 0.82 -9.49 5.91
N GLN A 60 1.92 -10.25 5.79
CA GLN A 60 2.52 -10.61 4.51
C GLN A 60 1.54 -11.42 3.64
N ASP A 61 0.82 -12.37 4.26
CA ASP A 61 -0.16 -13.20 3.57
C ASP A 61 -1.35 -12.37 3.06
N ILE A 62 -1.84 -11.42 3.87
CA ILE A 62 -2.91 -10.49 3.48
C ILE A 62 -2.45 -9.54 2.37
N GLU A 63 -1.26 -8.95 2.50
CA GLU A 63 -0.68 -8.07 1.48
C GLU A 63 -0.51 -8.80 0.14
N LEU A 64 -0.08 -10.07 0.18
CA LEU A 64 0.05 -10.90 -1.01
C LEU A 64 -1.30 -11.19 -1.68
N ASP A 65 -2.37 -11.44 -0.90
CA ASP A 65 -3.72 -11.59 -1.44
C ASP A 65 -4.22 -10.30 -2.12
N TYR A 66 -3.97 -9.13 -1.52
CA TYR A 66 -4.29 -7.85 -2.13
C TYR A 66 -3.54 -7.60 -3.44
N ILE A 67 -2.24 -7.94 -3.50
CA ILE A 67 -1.46 -7.83 -4.73
C ILE A 67 -2.03 -8.75 -5.81
N ARG A 68 -2.31 -10.01 -5.48
CA ARG A 68 -2.85 -11.01 -6.44
C ARG A 68 -4.19 -10.63 -7.03
N ARG A 69 -5.02 -9.91 -6.28
CA ARG A 69 -6.33 -9.41 -6.74
C ARG A 69 -6.24 -8.10 -7.51
N SER A 70 -5.12 -7.38 -7.38
CA SER A 70 -4.93 -6.10 -8.02
C SER A 70 -4.55 -6.24 -9.48
N ASN A 71 -5.03 -5.33 -10.32
CA ASN A 71 -4.73 -5.31 -11.74
C ASN A 71 -3.41 -4.58 -12.04
N VAL A 72 -3.04 -3.64 -11.18
CA VAL A 72 -1.85 -2.80 -11.32
C VAL A 72 -1.13 -2.71 -9.98
N LEU A 73 0.20 -2.79 -10.03
CA LEU A 73 1.09 -2.47 -8.92
C LEU A 73 1.65 -1.05 -9.13
N VAL A 74 1.43 -0.17 -8.16
CA VAL A 74 1.94 1.20 -8.14
C VAL A 74 3.00 1.29 -7.04
N VAL A 75 4.25 1.48 -7.46
CA VAL A 75 5.38 1.70 -6.56
C VAL A 75 5.69 3.20 -6.51
N CYS A 76 5.60 3.79 -5.32
CA CYS A 76 5.84 5.22 -5.12
C CYS A 76 7.20 5.46 -4.44
N GLY A 77 7.97 6.40 -4.96
CA GLY A 77 9.27 6.79 -4.44
C GLY A 77 9.63 8.23 -4.82
N SER A 78 10.54 8.83 -4.07
CA SER A 78 11.03 10.20 -4.30
C SER A 78 12.17 10.26 -5.32
N ARG A 79 12.90 9.16 -5.50
CA ARG A 79 13.98 9.00 -6.48
C ARG A 79 13.74 7.71 -7.27
N ILE A 80 13.90 7.82 -8.58
CA ILE A 80 13.97 6.67 -9.47
C ILE A 80 15.46 6.42 -9.69
N ASP A 81 16.04 5.50 -8.93
CA ASP A 81 17.37 5.02 -9.25
C ASP A 81 17.23 4.09 -10.46
N ALA A 82 17.78 4.50 -11.59
CA ALA A 82 17.85 3.65 -12.78
C ALA A 82 18.87 2.54 -12.50
N ALA A 83 18.42 1.29 -12.56
CA ALA A 83 19.28 0.11 -12.49
C ALA A 83 20.18 0.01 -13.74
#